data_AF-A9VFA7-F1
#
_entry.id   AF-A9VFA7-F1
#
_cell.length_a   1.000
_cell.length_b   1.000
_cell.length_c   1.000
_cell.angle_alpha   90.00
_cell.angle_beta   90.00
_cell.angle_gamma   90.00
#
_symmetry.space_group_name_H-M   'P 1'
#
loop_
_entity.id
_entity.type
_entity.pdbx_description
1 polymer ?
#
loop_
_entity_poly.entity_id
_entity_poly.type
_entity_poly.pdbx_seq_one_letter_code
_entity_poly.pdbx_strand_id
1 'polypeptide(L)'
;MELTISYSQLMIMNYDGQQPYVDWTPEDFERGYAEVDGAIIFEAISDYTCEVEVTCGNHIEKEDVVRTISVPFTVKNEEVYITSILSNKYHIPIPNGEYMIVLQTTPLEEPSDDELYKVQYDFYFESVE
;
A
#
# COMPACT_ATOMS: atom_id res chain seq x y z
N MET A 1 -4.36 -4.50 -10.62
CA MET A 1 -5.52 -3.57 -10.64
C MET A 1 -4.99 -2.15 -10.80
N GLU A 2 -5.76 -1.20 -11.30
CA GLU A 2 -5.29 0.18 -11.54
C GLU A 2 -5.92 1.15 -10.54
N LEU A 3 -5.13 2.03 -9.92
CA LEU A 3 -5.60 2.99 -8.91
C LEU A 3 -4.95 4.37 -9.17
N THR A 4 -5.70 5.46 -8.99
CA THR A 4 -5.10 6.81 -9.02
C THR A 4 -4.65 7.21 -7.62
N ILE A 5 -3.37 7.51 -7.45
CA ILE A 5 -2.82 8.05 -6.21
C ILE A 5 -3.13 9.54 -6.10
N SER A 6 -3.41 10.00 -4.89
CA SER A 6 -3.57 11.41 -4.57
C SER A 6 -3.07 11.69 -3.17
N TYR A 7 -2.44 12.84 -2.97
CA TYR A 7 -1.85 13.24 -1.68
C TYR A 7 -0.77 12.26 -1.21
N SER A 8 -0.08 11.61 -2.15
CA SER A 8 1.00 10.65 -1.93
C SER A 8 0.64 9.53 -0.95
N GLN A 9 -0.62 9.09 -0.98
CA GLN A 9 -1.16 8.15 0.00
C GLN A 9 -1.80 6.94 -0.67
N LEU A 10 -1.24 5.77 -0.39
CA LEU A 10 -1.80 4.46 -0.74
C LEU A 10 -2.13 3.71 0.55
N MET A 11 -3.32 3.13 0.65
CA MET A 11 -3.85 2.64 1.93
C MET A 11 -4.32 1.20 1.84
N ILE A 12 -4.08 0.44 2.91
CA ILE A 12 -4.75 -0.84 3.21
C ILE A 12 -5.62 -0.64 4.45
N MET A 13 -6.87 -1.08 4.41
CA MET A 13 -7.83 -0.91 5.51
C MET A 13 -8.59 -2.22 5.79
N ASN A 14 -8.93 -2.46 7.07
CA ASN A 14 -9.78 -3.58 7.51
C ASN A 14 -11.30 -3.28 7.43
N TYR A 15 -11.71 -2.19 6.79
CA TYR A 15 -13.10 -1.73 6.82
C TYR A 15 -13.49 -0.95 5.57
N ASP A 16 -14.76 -1.08 5.18
CA ASP A 16 -15.35 -0.34 4.06
C ASP A 16 -15.86 1.06 4.49
N GLY A 17 -14.97 1.87 5.06
CA GLY A 17 -15.30 3.19 5.59
C GLY A 17 -14.68 4.35 4.83
N GLN A 18 -14.80 5.55 5.41
CA GLN A 18 -14.02 6.69 4.95
C GLN A 18 -12.55 6.48 5.28
N GLN A 19 -11.66 7.03 4.47
CA GLN A 19 -10.23 7.02 4.75
C GLN A 19 -9.96 7.74 6.08
N PRO A 20 -9.14 7.17 6.97
CA PRO A 20 -8.84 7.80 8.25
C PRO A 20 -7.99 9.05 8.04
N TYR A 21 -8.16 10.04 8.93
CA TYR A 21 -7.23 11.15 9.00
C TYR A 21 -5.97 10.70 9.73
N VAL A 22 -4.81 11.04 9.17
CA VAL A 22 -3.52 10.77 9.80
C VAL A 22 -2.73 12.07 9.91
N ASP A 23 -2.11 12.26 11.07
CA ASP A 23 -1.17 13.34 11.30
C ASP A 23 0.24 12.75 11.20
N TRP A 24 0.87 12.94 10.04
CA TRP A 24 2.16 12.33 9.73
C TRP A 24 3.25 12.91 10.63
N THR A 25 3.90 12.04 11.41
CA THR A 25 5.06 12.41 12.21
C THR A 25 6.35 12.28 11.39
N PRO A 26 7.45 12.93 11.80
CA PRO A 26 8.75 12.72 11.15
C PRO A 26 9.19 11.25 11.11
N GLU A 27 8.86 10.46 12.14
CA GLU A 27 9.14 9.02 12.20
C GLU A 27 8.33 8.25 11.15
N ASP A 28 7.09 8.65 10.88
CA ASP A 28 6.24 8.07 9.83
C ASP A 28 6.82 8.29 8.44
N PHE A 29 7.32 9.51 8.17
CA PHE A 29 8.01 9.81 6.92
C PHE A 29 9.31 9.01 6.77
N GLU A 30 10.07 8.84 7.84
CA GLU A 30 11.32 8.06 7.80
C GLU A 30 11.06 6.57 7.50
N ARG A 31 10.00 5.99 8.09
CA ARG A 31 9.60 4.59 7.81
C ARG A 31 8.78 4.41 6.53
N GLY A 32 8.25 5.49 5.96
CA GLY A 32 7.45 5.50 4.73
C GLY A 32 6.00 5.05 4.89
N TYR A 33 5.49 4.95 6.12
CA TYR A 33 4.09 4.61 6.40
C TYR A 33 3.63 5.12 7.76
N ALA A 34 2.30 5.17 7.95
CA ALA A 34 1.65 5.45 9.21
C ALA A 34 0.52 4.44 9.49
N GLU A 35 0.29 4.14 10.77
CA GLU A 35 -0.75 3.22 11.22
C GLU A 35 -1.85 3.99 11.95
N VAL A 36 -3.11 3.78 11.55
CA VAL A 36 -4.25 4.46 12.19
C VAL A 36 -5.52 3.62 12.05
N ASP A 37 -6.23 3.41 13.16
CA ASP A 37 -7.56 2.78 13.20
C ASP A 37 -7.70 1.45 12.41
N GLY A 38 -6.66 0.60 12.40
CA GLY A 38 -6.68 -0.67 11.65
C GLY A 38 -6.48 -0.51 10.14
N ALA A 39 -5.94 0.62 9.73
CA ALA A 39 -5.41 0.90 8.41
C ALA A 39 -3.91 1.19 8.46
N ILE A 40 -3.25 0.95 7.34
CA ILE A 40 -1.87 1.37 7.09
C ILE A 40 -1.90 2.28 5.87
N ILE A 41 -1.28 3.45 6.01
CA ILE A 41 -1.17 4.46 4.97
C ILE A 41 0.31 4.53 4.59
N PHE A 42 0.62 4.12 3.36
CA PHE A 42 1.95 4.15 2.80
C PHE A 42 2.18 5.46 2.04
N GLU A 43 3.38 6.00 2.16
CA GLU A 43 3.85 7.11 1.32
C GLU A 43 4.09 6.58 -0.10
N ALA A 44 3.25 7.00 -1.03
CA ALA A 44 3.37 6.72 -2.45
C ALA A 44 4.39 7.67 -3.11
N ILE A 45 5.18 7.17 -4.06
CA ILE A 45 6.29 7.92 -4.67
C ILE A 45 5.90 8.75 -5.90
N SER A 46 4.63 8.71 -6.31
CA SER A 46 4.08 9.41 -7.47
C SER A 46 2.57 9.57 -7.33
N ASP A 47 2.07 10.79 -7.48
CA ASP A 47 0.64 11.16 -7.46
C ASP A 47 -0.01 10.92 -8.82
N TYR A 48 0.14 9.70 -9.33
CA TYR A 48 -0.32 9.32 -10.66
C TYR A 48 -1.07 7.98 -10.63
N THR A 49 -1.56 7.58 -11.79
CA THR A 49 -2.12 6.23 -11.97
C THR A 49 -1.04 5.19 -11.70
N CYS A 50 -1.35 4.22 -10.85
CA CYS A 50 -0.49 3.11 -10.49
C CYS A 50 -1.15 1.77 -10.78
N GLU A 51 -0.33 0.73 -10.84
CA GLU A 51 -0.77 -0.65 -10.81
C GLU A 51 -0.54 -1.24 -9.41
N VAL A 52 -1.50 -2.02 -8.95
CA VAL A 52 -1.47 -2.69 -7.65
C VAL A 52 -1.65 -4.19 -7.86
N GLU A 53 -0.77 -4.98 -7.29
CA GLU A 53 -0.89 -6.44 -7.20
C GLU A 53 -0.94 -6.86 -5.73
N VAL A 54 -1.75 -7.89 -5.44
CA VAL A 54 -1.86 -8.44 -4.08
C VAL A 54 -1.64 -9.93 -4.13
N THR A 55 -0.72 -10.40 -3.31
CA THR A 55 -0.35 -11.81 -3.17
C THR A 55 -0.47 -12.22 -1.70
N CYS A 56 -1.16 -13.32 -1.41
CA CYS A 56 -1.13 -13.95 -0.10
C CYS A 56 -0.05 -15.04 -0.11
N GLY A 57 1.08 -14.77 0.55
CA GLY A 57 2.28 -15.60 0.50
C GLY A 57 3.55 -14.75 0.55
N ASN A 58 4.69 -15.43 0.51
CA ASN A 58 5.99 -14.79 0.62
C ASN A 58 6.30 -13.89 -0.59
N HIS A 59 6.95 -12.77 -0.34
CA HIS A 59 7.46 -11.88 -1.37
C HIS A 59 8.59 -12.56 -2.17
N ILE A 60 8.72 -12.11 -3.41
CA ILE A 60 9.83 -12.46 -4.28
C ILE A 60 10.53 -11.15 -4.60
N GLU A 61 11.81 -11.04 -4.24
CA GLU A 61 12.61 -9.87 -4.58
C GLU A 61 12.65 -9.67 -6.10
N LYS A 62 12.31 -8.45 -6.55
CA LYS A 62 12.35 -8.03 -7.95
C LYS A 62 13.53 -7.07 -8.14
N GLU A 63 14.20 -7.14 -9.30
CA GLU A 63 15.44 -6.39 -9.53
C GLU A 63 15.26 -4.86 -9.57
N ASP A 64 14.07 -4.39 -9.99
CA ASP A 64 13.78 -2.97 -10.20
C ASP A 64 13.07 -2.29 -9.00
N VAL A 65 13.04 -2.95 -7.84
CA VAL A 65 12.40 -2.40 -6.64
C VAL A 65 13.22 -1.25 -6.07
N VAL A 66 12.60 -0.08 -5.96
CA VAL A 66 13.26 1.12 -5.41
C VAL A 66 12.95 1.32 -3.92
N ARG A 67 11.89 0.69 -3.42
CA ARG A 67 11.47 0.78 -2.02
C ARG A 67 10.75 -0.49 -1.59
N THR A 68 11.16 -1.02 -0.44
CA THR A 68 10.49 -2.13 0.25
C THR A 68 10.14 -1.68 1.66
N ILE A 69 8.87 -1.83 2.04
CA ILE A 69 8.36 -1.54 3.39
C ILE A 69 7.77 -2.82 3.98
N SER A 70 8.08 -3.13 5.23
CA SER A 70 7.50 -4.25 5.97
C SER A 70 6.80 -3.73 7.23
N VAL A 71 5.56 -4.16 7.44
CA VAL A 71 4.72 -3.69 8.55
C VAL A 71 3.75 -4.79 9.01
N PRO A 72 3.61 -5.04 10.33
CA PRO A 72 2.63 -6.00 10.83
C PRO A 72 1.21 -5.52 10.57
N PHE A 73 0.33 -6.45 10.19
CA PHE A 73 -1.08 -6.17 9.95
C PHE A 73 -1.96 -7.38 10.27
N THR A 74 -2.99 -7.14 11.08
CA THR A 74 -4.02 -8.15 11.34
C THR A 74 -5.15 -8.00 10.34
N VAL A 75 -5.41 -9.04 9.54
CA VAL A 75 -6.59 -9.09 8.66
C VAL A 75 -7.81 -9.53 9.45
N LYS A 76 -8.88 -8.75 9.34
CA LYS A 76 -10.17 -9.00 10.01
C LYS A 76 -11.26 -9.20 8.95
N ASN A 77 -12.23 -10.07 9.24
CA ASN A 77 -13.39 -10.35 8.38
C ASN A 77 -13.07 -10.98 7.02
N GLU A 78 -11.93 -11.65 6.89
CA GLU A 78 -11.50 -12.35 5.67
C GLU A 78 -11.37 -11.45 4.42
N GLU A 79 -11.13 -10.15 4.65
CA GLU A 79 -11.03 -9.15 3.59
C GLU A 79 -10.20 -7.94 3.98
N VAL A 80 -9.67 -7.25 2.96
CA VAL A 80 -9.04 -5.94 3.09
C VAL A 80 -9.49 -5.03 1.96
N TYR A 81 -9.31 -3.73 2.17
CA TYR A 81 -9.59 -2.71 1.18
C TYR A 81 -8.33 -1.95 0.82
N ILE A 82 -8.05 -1.83 -0.47
CA ILE A 82 -6.94 -1.01 -0.99
C ILE A 82 -7.50 0.22 -1.69
N THR A 83 -7.00 1.39 -1.33
CA THR A 83 -7.48 2.66 -1.89
C THR A 83 -6.45 3.78 -1.77
N SER A 84 -6.80 4.93 -2.32
CA SER A 84 -6.11 6.21 -2.20
C SER A 84 -7.15 7.28 -1.84
N ILE A 85 -6.70 8.48 -1.48
CA ILE A 85 -7.59 9.60 -1.20
C ILE A 85 -8.42 9.92 -2.45
N LEU A 86 -9.75 10.00 -2.29
CA LEU A 86 -10.70 10.30 -3.38
C LEU A 86 -10.63 9.35 -4.60
N SER A 87 -10.10 8.14 -4.41
CA SER A 87 -9.91 7.14 -5.47
C SER A 87 -10.89 5.97 -5.34
N ASN A 88 -10.81 5.03 -6.28
CA ASN A 88 -11.54 3.76 -6.18
C ASN A 88 -11.09 2.98 -4.95
N LYS A 89 -11.99 2.16 -4.41
CA LYS A 89 -11.66 1.23 -3.32
C LYS A 89 -11.80 -0.19 -3.84
N TYR A 90 -10.70 -0.93 -3.78
CA TYR A 90 -10.65 -2.33 -4.18
C TYR A 90 -10.84 -3.23 -2.98
N HIS A 91 -11.80 -4.13 -3.09
CA HIS A 91 -12.07 -5.18 -2.10
C HIS A 91 -11.27 -6.43 -2.47
N ILE A 92 -10.47 -6.91 -1.52
CA ILE A 92 -9.57 -8.05 -1.74
C ILE A 92 -9.81 -9.10 -0.65
N PRO A 93 -10.24 -10.32 -1.01
CA PRO A 93 -10.41 -11.40 -0.04
C PRO A 93 -9.03 -11.90 0.42
N ILE A 94 -8.77 -11.83 1.73
CA ILE A 94 -7.55 -12.33 2.39
C ILE A 94 -7.99 -13.04 3.66
N PRO A 95 -7.55 -14.29 3.94
CA PRO A 95 -7.96 -14.99 5.15
C PRO A 95 -7.67 -14.20 6.43
N ASN A 96 -8.45 -14.45 7.48
CA ASN A 96 -8.15 -13.89 8.80
C ASN A 96 -6.79 -14.40 9.29
N GLY A 97 -6.00 -13.49 9.87
CA GLY A 97 -4.68 -13.85 10.40
C GLY A 97 -3.82 -12.65 10.74
N GLU A 98 -2.69 -12.94 11.37
CA GLU A 98 -1.60 -12.00 11.57
C GLU A 98 -0.63 -12.14 10.39
N TYR A 99 -0.37 -11.02 9.73
CA TYR A 99 0.51 -10.97 8.56
C TYR A 99 1.62 -9.94 8.77
N MET A 100 2.76 -10.19 8.16
CA MET A 100 3.69 -9.14 7.78
C MET A 100 3.32 -8.70 6.37
N ILE A 101 2.90 -7.45 6.21
CA ILE A 101 2.69 -6.88 4.88
C ILE A 101 4.04 -6.39 4.37
N VAL A 102 4.45 -6.93 3.23
CA VAL A 102 5.60 -6.43 2.47
C VAL A 102 5.08 -5.69 1.26
N LEU A 103 5.35 -4.39 1.19
CA LEU A 103 5.07 -3.56 0.02
C LEU A 103 6.37 -3.37 -0.76
N GLN A 104 6.40 -3.82 -2.01
CA GLN A 104 7.46 -3.50 -2.96
C GLN A 104 6.97 -2.45 -3.96
N THR A 105 7.81 -1.45 -4.21
CA THR A 105 7.51 -0.33 -5.12
C THR A 105 8.47 -0.36 -6.30
N THR A 106 7.93 -0.43 -7.52
CA THR A 106 8.70 -0.50 -8.77
C THR A 106 8.21 0.58 -9.74
N PRO A 107 9.02 1.59 -10.10
CA PRO A 107 8.70 2.52 -11.18
C PRO A 107 8.57 1.75 -12.50
N LEU A 108 7.47 1.97 -13.22
CA LEU A 108 7.25 1.37 -14.54
C LEU A 108 7.65 2.31 -15.69
N GLU A 109 7.81 3.60 -15.38
CA GLU A 109 8.16 4.67 -16.30
C GLU A 109 9.17 5.59 -15.63
N GLU A 110 9.96 6.32 -16.42
CA GLU A 110 10.80 7.40 -15.90
C GLU A 110 9.93 8.61 -15.48
N PRO A 111 10.30 9.34 -14.41
CA PRO A 111 9.60 10.56 -14.01
C PRO A 111 9.54 11.57 -15.15
N SER A 112 8.35 12.11 -15.40
CA SER A 112 8.18 13.28 -16.26
C SER A 112 8.68 14.56 -15.55
N ASP A 113 8.68 15.69 -16.26
CA ASP A 113 9.06 17.00 -15.70
C ASP A 113 8.19 17.41 -14.47
N ASP A 114 6.96 16.89 -14.38
CA ASP A 114 6.03 17.11 -13.27
C ASP A 114 6.19 16.07 -12.14
N GLU A 115 7.24 15.24 -12.19
CA GLU A 115 7.51 14.11 -11.26
C GLU A 115 6.39 13.04 -11.23
N LEU A 116 5.51 13.06 -12.23
CA LEU A 116 4.46 12.06 -12.40
C LEU A 116 4.93 10.93 -13.31
N TYR A 117 4.75 9.71 -12.86
CA TYR A 117 5.09 8.48 -13.59
C TYR A 117 4.31 7.30 -13.03
N LYS A 118 4.12 6.28 -13.86
CA LYS A 118 3.43 5.05 -13.46
C LYS A 118 4.31 4.19 -12.53
N VAL A 119 3.69 3.66 -11.49
CA VAL A 119 4.35 2.84 -10.46
C VAL A 119 3.57 1.54 -10.25
N GLN A 120 4.27 0.44 -10.05
CA GLN A 120 3.72 -0.83 -9.56
C GLN A 120 3.93 -0.92 -8.04
N TYR A 121 2.86 -1.24 -7.32
CA TYR A 121 2.85 -1.54 -5.89
C TYR A 121 2.42 -2.99 -5.68
N ASP A 122 3.35 -3.83 -5.21
CA ASP A 122 3.09 -5.23 -4.91
C ASP A 122 2.94 -5.42 -3.40
N PHE A 123 1.75 -5.81 -2.98
CA PHE A 123 1.46 -6.17 -1.59
C PHE A 123 1.56 -7.68 -1.40
N TYR A 124 2.43 -8.10 -0.48
CA TYR A 124 2.55 -9.47 -0.04
C TYR A 124 2.03 -9.59 1.40
N PHE A 125 1.09 -10.51 1.62
CA PHE A 125 0.59 -10.87 2.95
C PHE A 125 1.31 -12.13 3.40
N GLU A 126 2.41 -11.98 4.14
CA GLU A 126 3.21 -13.09 4.64
C GLU A 126 2.71 -13.52 6.01
N SER A 127 2.26 -14.76 6.15
CA SER A 127 1.77 -15.27 7.44
C SER A 127 2.90 -15.26 8.49
N VAL A 128 2.59 -14.73 9.67
CA VAL A 128 3.49 -14.87 10.83
C VAL A 128 3.18 -16.21 11.49
N GLU A 129 4.01 -17.24 11.26
CA GLU A 129 3.88 -18.56 11.90
C GLU A 129 4.10 -18.52 13.42
#